data_AF-A0A4Y2UVJ4-F1
#
_entry.id   AF-A0A4Y2UVJ4-F1
#
_cell.length_a   1.000
_cell.length_b   1.000
_cell.length_c   1.000
_cell.angle_alpha   90.00
_cell.angle_beta   90.00
_cell.angle_gamma   90.00
#
_symmetry.space_group_name_H-M   'P 1'
#
loop_
_entity.id
_entity.type
_entity.pdbx_description
1 polymer ?
#
loop_
_entity_poly.entity_id
_entity_poly.type
_entity_poly.pdbx_seq_one_letter_code
_entity_poly.pdbx_strand_id
1 'polypeptide(L)'
;MCEPLTSSPSDKGLMFLKQLVSWVNKWEKMYSNNGRLSKDNLFSLSHSTQAFIEIDNHCTKSLKREYILLVKIKTDKLESRFGQYRSLAGDQYHISVRQIYETESKLRLCHELKLASHKKGSITVDILDNSEKK
;
A
#
# COMPACT_ATOMS: atom_id res chain seq x y z
N MET A 1 6.50 -8.80 10.36
CA MET A 1 7.38 -8.05 9.43
C MET A 1 7.17 -8.61 8.03
N CYS A 2 7.02 -7.77 7.00
CA CYS A 2 7.00 -8.25 5.62
C CYS A 2 8.44 -8.49 5.15
N GLU A 3 8.71 -9.65 4.58
CA GLU A 3 10.03 -9.99 4.03
C GLU A 3 10.26 -9.23 2.71
N PRO A 4 11.47 -8.69 2.50
CA PRO A 4 11.82 -8.02 1.26
C PRO A 4 12.00 -9.03 0.13
N LEU A 5 11.64 -8.62 -1.09
CA LEU A 5 12.01 -9.36 -2.29
C LEU A 5 13.46 -9.02 -2.62
N THR A 6 14.31 -10.03 -2.72
CA THR A 6 15.69 -9.87 -3.18
C THR A 6 15.81 -10.38 -4.60
N SER A 7 16.71 -9.77 -5.37
CA SER A 7 16.97 -10.18 -6.75
C SER A 7 17.80 -11.47 -6.86
N SER A 8 17.98 -12.19 -5.75
CA SER A 8 18.70 -13.45 -5.73
C SER A 8 17.93 -14.49 -6.58
N PRO A 9 18.61 -15.28 -7.42
CA PRO A 9 17.96 -16.39 -8.13
C PRO A 9 17.30 -17.41 -7.20
N SER A 10 17.73 -17.49 -5.93
CA SER A 10 17.19 -18.36 -4.89
C SER A 10 16.13 -17.69 -4.00
N ASP A 11 15.72 -16.47 -4.31
CA ASP A 11 14.69 -15.76 -3.55
C ASP A 11 13.34 -16.50 -3.64
N LYS A 12 12.87 -16.97 -2.49
CA LYS A 12 11.62 -17.73 -2.39
C LYS A 12 10.42 -16.89 -2.84
N GLY A 13 10.43 -15.58 -2.58
CA GLY A 13 9.38 -14.67 -2.98
C GLY A 13 9.30 -14.51 -4.49
N LEU A 14 10.43 -14.28 -5.15
CA LEU A 14 10.48 -14.16 -6.61
C LEU A 14 10.09 -15.48 -7.30
N MET A 15 10.54 -16.62 -6.77
CA MET A 15 10.12 -17.94 -7.27
C MET A 15 8.61 -18.15 -7.12
N PHE A 16 8.05 -17.79 -5.97
CA PHE A 16 6.61 -17.86 -5.73
C PHE A 16 5.83 -17.01 -6.74
N LEU A 17 6.24 -15.75 -7.00
CA LEU A 17 5.56 -14.89 -7.99
C LEU A 17 5.58 -15.50 -9.38
N LYS A 18 6.72 -16.04 -9.83
CA LYS A 18 6.83 -16.73 -11.13
C LYS A 18 5.93 -17.96 -11.22
N GLN A 19 5.88 -18.75 -10.14
CA GLN A 19 5.00 -19.91 -10.05
C GLN A 19 3.52 -19.50 -10.04
N LEU A 20 3.17 -18.42 -9.35
CA LEU A 20 1.82 -17.88 -9.30
C LEU A 20 1.35 -17.44 -10.69
N VAL A 21 2.17 -16.69 -11.44
CA VAL A 21 1.84 -16.32 -12.84
C VAL A 21 1.61 -17.55 -13.70
N SER A 22 2.50 -18.54 -13.62
CA SER A 22 2.37 -19.80 -14.36
C SER A 22 1.08 -20.54 -14.00
N TRP A 23 0.73 -20.57 -12.71
CA TRP A 23 -0.48 -21.20 -12.21
C TRP A 23 -1.75 -20.46 -12.68
N VAL A 24 -1.78 -19.12 -12.57
CA VAL A 24 -2.90 -18.29 -13.04
C VAL A 24 -3.16 -18.49 -14.54
N ASN A 25 -2.10 -18.50 -15.34
CA ASN A 25 -2.19 -18.72 -16.79
C ASN A 25 -2.68 -20.14 -17.16
N LYS A 26 -2.37 -21.15 -16.33
CA LYS A 26 -2.92 -22.51 -16.49
C LYS A 26 -4.39 -22.54 -16.07
N TRP A 27 -4.72 -21.92 -14.95
CA TRP A 27 -6.08 -21.87 -14.42
C TRP A 27 -7.06 -21.21 -15.39
N GLU A 28 -6.63 -20.14 -16.05
CA GLU A 28 -7.42 -19.49 -17.12
C GLU A 28 -7.79 -20.44 -18.27
N LYS A 29 -6.93 -21.40 -18.58
CA LYS A 29 -7.12 -22.36 -19.68
C LYS A 29 -7.93 -23.60 -19.28
N MET A 30 -8.18 -23.82 -17.99
CA MET A 30 -8.93 -24.98 -17.51
C MET A 30 -10.43 -24.77 -17.74
N TYR A 31 -11.08 -25.57 -18.60
CA TYR A 31 -12.53 -25.53 -18.82
C TYR A 31 -13.29 -25.98 -17.56
N SER A 32 -13.59 -25.04 -16.67
CA SER A 32 -14.46 -25.24 -15.51
C SER A 32 -15.50 -24.14 -15.46
N ASN A 33 -16.78 -24.51 -15.50
CA ASN A 33 -17.89 -23.55 -15.44
C ASN A 33 -18.16 -23.01 -14.02
N ASN A 34 -17.59 -23.63 -12.99
CA ASN A 34 -17.81 -23.26 -11.60
C ASN A 34 -16.49 -22.86 -10.93
N GLY A 35 -16.51 -21.81 -10.10
CA GLY A 35 -15.38 -21.42 -9.25
C GLY A 35 -14.26 -20.61 -9.94
N ARG A 36 -14.56 -19.91 -11.03
CA ARG A 36 -13.60 -19.02 -11.71
C ARG A 36 -13.68 -17.59 -11.17
N LEU A 37 -12.53 -16.90 -11.12
CA LEU A 37 -12.52 -15.44 -10.97
C LEU A 37 -13.21 -14.80 -12.19
N SER A 38 -13.77 -13.61 -11.97
CA SER A 38 -14.17 -12.75 -13.09
C SER A 38 -12.95 -12.46 -13.97
N LYS A 39 -13.20 -12.17 -15.25
CA LYS A 39 -12.14 -11.82 -16.21
C LYS A 39 -11.28 -10.67 -15.68
N ASP A 40 -11.92 -9.66 -15.09
CA ASP A 40 -11.23 -8.47 -14.55
C ASP A 40 -10.35 -8.80 -13.34
N ASN A 41 -10.83 -9.65 -12.43
CA ASN A 41 -10.07 -10.04 -11.24
C ASN A 41 -8.88 -10.93 -11.61
N LEU A 42 -9.08 -11.86 -12.55
CA LEU A 42 -8.03 -12.74 -13.05
C LEU A 42 -6.95 -11.92 -13.78
N PHE A 43 -7.37 -11.02 -14.66
CA PHE A 43 -6.48 -10.10 -15.36
C PHE A 43 -5.69 -9.24 -14.37
N SER A 44 -6.38 -8.62 -13.40
CA SER A 44 -5.73 -7.78 -12.38
C SER A 44 -4.68 -8.55 -11.59
N LEU A 45 -4.98 -9.78 -11.15
CA LEU A 45 -4.05 -10.64 -10.43
C LEU A 45 -2.82 -11.00 -11.28
N SER A 46 -3.03 -11.44 -12.52
CA SER A 46 -1.94 -11.79 -13.44
C SER A 46 -1.06 -10.58 -13.72
N HIS A 47 -1.69 -9.46 -14.08
CA HIS A 47 -1.02 -8.20 -14.42
C HIS A 47 -0.23 -7.63 -13.24
N SER A 48 -0.80 -7.59 -12.03
CA SER A 48 -0.10 -7.07 -10.85
C SER A 48 1.10 -7.94 -10.47
N THR A 49 0.95 -9.26 -10.55
CA THR A 49 2.02 -10.22 -10.23
C THR A 49 3.17 -10.10 -11.23
N GLN A 50 2.85 -9.98 -12.51
CA GLN A 50 3.82 -9.76 -13.58
C GLN A 50 4.54 -8.41 -13.41
N ALA A 51 3.80 -7.34 -13.11
CA ALA A 51 4.36 -6.02 -12.85
C ALA A 51 5.34 -6.03 -11.67
N PHE A 52 5.06 -6.78 -10.59
CA PHE A 52 6.00 -6.90 -9.47
C PHE A 52 7.31 -7.57 -9.88
N ILE A 53 7.28 -8.60 -10.71
CA ILE A 53 8.48 -9.25 -11.24
C ILE A 53 9.27 -8.27 -12.12
N GLU A 54 8.60 -7.48 -12.95
CA GLU A 54 9.25 -6.50 -13.82
C GLU A 54 9.85 -5.33 -13.03
N ILE A 55 9.13 -4.82 -12.04
CA ILE A 55 9.64 -3.80 -11.11
C ILE A 55 10.87 -4.31 -10.38
N ASP A 56 10.85 -5.55 -9.89
CA ASP A 56 12.00 -6.16 -9.23
C ASP A 56 13.24 -6.21 -10.13
N ASN A 57 13.06 -6.74 -11.33
CA ASN A 57 14.12 -6.79 -12.33
C ASN A 57 14.64 -5.41 -12.70
N HIS A 58 13.76 -4.41 -12.87
CA HIS A 58 14.14 -3.05 -13.23
C HIS A 58 14.89 -2.34 -12.10
N CYS A 59 14.39 -2.40 -10.87
CA CYS A 59 15.03 -1.77 -9.71
C CYS A 59 16.39 -2.41 -9.39
N THR A 60 16.52 -3.72 -9.60
CA THR A 60 17.80 -4.40 -9.45
C THR A 60 18.79 -3.99 -10.54
N LYS A 61 18.40 -4.07 -11.81
CA LYS A 61 19.29 -3.82 -12.95
C LYS A 61 19.62 -2.33 -13.14
N SER A 62 18.61 -1.47 -13.11
CA SER A 62 18.74 -0.04 -13.40
C SER A 62 19.13 0.77 -12.16
N LEU A 63 18.52 0.48 -11.00
CA LEU A 63 18.69 1.27 -9.77
C LEU A 63 19.70 0.65 -8.79
N LYS A 64 20.26 -0.53 -9.10
CA LYS A 64 21.23 -1.26 -8.28
C LYS A 64 20.78 -1.42 -6.83
N ARG A 65 19.47 -1.65 -6.62
CA ARG A 65 18.90 -1.92 -5.30
C ARG A 65 19.04 -3.39 -4.98
N GLU A 66 19.48 -3.70 -3.76
CA GLU A 66 19.66 -5.08 -3.29
C GLU A 66 18.32 -5.78 -3.00
N TYR A 67 17.29 -5.02 -2.66
CA TYR A 67 15.98 -5.54 -2.34
C TYR A 67 14.86 -4.51 -2.54
N ILE A 68 13.62 -5.00 -2.59
CA ILE A 68 12.41 -4.19 -2.72
C ILE A 68 11.35 -4.67 -1.73
N LEU A 69 10.63 -3.70 -1.17
CA LEU A 69 9.48 -3.96 -0.33
C LEU A 69 8.20 -3.81 -1.14
N LEU A 70 7.69 -4.91 -1.69
CA LEU A 70 6.43 -4.91 -2.45
C LEU A 70 5.24 -4.37 -1.64
N VAL A 71 5.28 -4.51 -0.31
CA VAL A 71 4.24 -3.94 0.59
C VAL A 71 4.11 -2.42 0.48
N LYS A 72 5.15 -1.72 0.00
CA LYS A 72 5.09 -0.26 -0.21
C LYS A 72 4.31 0.11 -1.47
N ILE A 73 4.08 -0.84 -2.39
CA ILE A 73 3.35 -0.68 -3.64
C ILE A 73 1.88 -1.09 -3.41
N LYS A 74 1.22 -0.39 -2.50
CA LYS A 74 -0.19 -0.62 -2.14
C LYS A 74 -0.89 0.71 -1.84
N THR A 75 -2.21 0.72 -2.00
CA THR A 75 -3.07 1.88 -1.73
C THR A 75 -3.38 2.07 -0.24
N ASP A 76 -2.94 1.17 0.66
CA ASP A 76 -3.22 1.21 2.10
C ASP A 76 -2.94 2.59 2.74
N LYS A 77 -1.86 3.27 2.35
CA LYS A 77 -1.54 4.62 2.85
C LYS A 77 -2.55 5.66 2.41
N LEU A 78 -3.03 5.55 1.16
CA LEU A 78 -4.06 6.43 0.63
C LEU A 78 -5.39 6.17 1.34
N GLU A 79 -5.75 4.90 1.56
CA GLU A 79 -6.93 4.50 2.31
C GLU A 79 -6.89 4.99 3.77
N SER A 80 -5.73 4.86 4.42
CA SER A 80 -5.50 5.43 5.75
C SER A 80 -5.71 6.94 5.77
N ARG A 81 -5.20 7.66 4.75
CA ARG A 81 -5.42 9.11 4.60
C ARG A 81 -6.89 9.46 4.42
N PHE A 82 -7.63 8.69 3.61
CA PHE A 82 -9.09 8.84 3.51
C PHE A 82 -9.82 8.53 4.81
N GLY A 83 -9.32 7.58 5.61
CA GLY A 83 -9.78 7.34 6.98
C GLY A 83 -9.65 8.57 7.87
N GLN A 84 -8.50 9.25 7.82
CA GLN A 84 -8.27 10.49 8.56
C GLN A 84 -9.24 11.60 8.13
N TYR A 85 -9.51 11.74 6.83
CA TYR A 85 -10.48 12.72 6.34
C TYR A 85 -11.89 12.48 6.87
N ARG A 86 -12.33 11.23 6.90
CA ARG A 86 -13.65 10.86 7.45
C ARG A 86 -13.70 11.12 8.95
N SER A 87 -12.66 10.73 9.68
CA SER A 87 -12.61 10.89 11.13
C SER A 87 -12.67 12.35 11.58
N LEU A 88 -11.88 13.22 10.93
CA LEU A 88 -11.88 14.66 11.22
C LEU A 88 -13.14 15.39 10.72
N ALA A 89 -13.98 14.72 9.93
CA ALA A 89 -15.30 15.19 9.50
C ALA A 89 -16.46 14.60 10.35
N GLY A 90 -16.16 14.02 11.51
CA GLY A 90 -17.16 13.43 12.41
C GLY A 90 -17.56 12.00 12.02
N ASP A 91 -16.60 11.22 11.52
CA ASP A 91 -16.76 9.82 11.10
C ASP A 91 -17.85 9.58 10.03
N GLN A 92 -18.15 10.61 9.24
CA GLN A 92 -19.08 10.48 8.11
C GLN A 92 -18.41 9.72 6.96
N TYR A 93 -19.09 8.72 6.42
CA TYR A 93 -18.56 7.98 5.26
C TYR A 93 -18.52 8.86 4.00
N HIS A 94 -19.59 9.64 3.79
CA HIS A 94 -19.71 10.58 2.68
C HIS A 94 -19.25 11.96 3.12
N ILE A 95 -18.03 12.32 2.74
CA ILE A 95 -17.46 13.65 2.96
C ILE A 95 -17.48 14.47 1.67
N SER A 96 -17.77 15.76 1.81
CA SER A 96 -17.69 16.72 0.70
C SER A 96 -16.23 17.02 0.33
N VAL A 97 -16.00 17.42 -0.91
CA VAL A 97 -14.69 17.89 -1.39
C VAL A 97 -14.16 19.02 -0.51
N ARG A 98 -15.03 19.92 -0.05
CA ARG A 98 -14.66 21.01 0.86
C ARG A 98 -14.11 20.50 2.19
N GLN A 99 -14.76 19.51 2.82
CA GLN A 99 -14.28 18.90 4.06
C GLN A 99 -12.93 18.21 3.87
N ILE A 100 -12.68 17.60 2.70
CA ILE A 100 -11.36 17.03 2.38
C ILE A 100 -10.30 18.14 2.37
N TYR A 101 -10.54 19.26 1.69
CA TYR A 101 -9.58 20.38 1.66
C TYR A 101 -9.32 20.97 3.05
N GLU A 102 -10.37 21.26 3.82
CA GLU A 102 -10.25 21.81 5.17
C GLU A 102 -9.47 20.86 6.10
N THR A 103 -9.70 19.56 5.97
CA THR A 103 -8.99 18.54 6.75
C THR A 103 -7.54 18.37 6.30
N GLU A 104 -7.29 18.37 5.00
CA GLU A 104 -5.94 18.25 4.44
C GLU A 104 -5.05 19.42 4.88
N SER A 105 -5.58 20.63 4.90
CA SER A 105 -4.86 21.79 5.45
C SER A 105 -4.46 21.58 6.92
N LYS A 106 -5.36 21.06 7.76
CA LYS A 106 -5.07 20.74 9.17
C LYS A 106 -4.01 19.65 9.31
N LEU A 107 -4.14 18.56 8.55
CA LEU A 107 -3.20 17.43 8.59
C LEU A 107 -1.79 17.85 8.15
N ARG A 108 -1.67 18.70 7.12
CA ARG A 108 -0.36 19.23 6.69
C ARG A 108 0.26 20.13 7.74
N LEU A 109 -0.52 21.04 8.32
CA LEU A 109 -0.03 21.93 9.37
C LEU A 109 0.53 21.14 10.55
N CYS A 110 -0.13 20.09 11.00
CA CYS A 110 0.40 19.28 12.11
C CYS A 110 1.56 18.37 11.73
N HIS A 111 1.69 17.98 10.47
CA HIS A 111 2.87 17.25 10.02
C HIS A 111 4.13 18.14 9.99
N GLU A 112 3.98 19.38 9.51
CA GLU A 112 5.09 20.32 9.33
C GLU A 112 5.45 21.07 10.63
N LEU A 113 4.45 21.40 11.46
CA LEU A 113 4.66 22.16 12.69
C LEU A 113 5.06 21.22 13.83
N LYS A 114 6.36 21.10 14.07
CA LYS A 114 6.91 20.54 15.31
C LYS A 114 6.92 21.64 16.37
N LEU A 115 6.02 21.57 17.34
CA LEU A 115 6.06 22.51 18.47
C LEU A 115 7.28 22.19 19.33
N ALA A 116 8.18 23.15 19.54
CA ALA A 116 9.30 23.01 20.46
C ALA A 116 9.19 24.06 21.56
N SER A 117 9.14 23.62 22.81
CA SER A 117 9.13 24.48 23.99
C SER A 117 10.48 24.44 24.68
N HIS A 118 11.05 25.61 24.98
CA HIS A 118 12.29 25.71 25.73
C HIS A 118 12.21 25.06 27.14
N LYS A 119 11.01 25.02 27.74
CA LYS A 119 10.79 24.39 29.06
C LYS A 119 10.33 22.94 29.00
N LYS A 120 9.60 22.56 27.95
CA LYS A 120 8.96 21.23 27.84
C LYS A 120 9.51 20.33 26.73
N GLY A 121 10.51 20.78 25.97
CA GLY A 121 11.09 20.04 24.85
C GLY A 121 10.19 20.00 23.62
N SER A 122 10.42 19.03 22.74
CA SER A 122 9.60 18.78 21.54
C SER A 122 8.22 18.27 21.93
N ILE A 123 7.17 18.95 21.48
CA ILE A 123 5.76 18.61 21.67
C ILE A 123 5.24 18.12 20.33
N THR A 124 4.87 16.85 20.27
CA THR A 124 4.16 16.27 19.13
C THR A 124 2.68 16.61 19.29
N VAL A 125 2.09 17.24 18.27
CA VAL A 125 0.64 17.51 18.24
C VAL A 125 -0.03 16.43 17.42
N ASP A 126 -0.57 15.43 18.10
CA ASP A 126 -1.42 14.43 17.47
C ASP A 126 -2.87 14.93 17.49
N ILE A 127 -3.41 15.29 16.31
CA ILE A 127 -4.82 15.72 16.20
C ILE A 127 -5.78 14.52 16.30
N LEU A 128 -5.28 13.33 15.98
CA LEU A 128 -6.04 12.09 16.07
C LEU A 128 -5.75 11.46 17.42
N ASP A 129 -6.77 11.40 18.28
CA ASP A 129 -6.72 10.62 19.51
C ASP A 129 -6.68 9.14 19.11
N ASN A 130 -5.48 8.60 18.88
CA ASN A 130 -5.26 7.18 18.59
C ASN A 130 -5.45 6.34 19.87
N SER A 131 -6.50 6.62 20.65
CA SER A 131 -6.91 5.80 21.77
C SER A 131 -7.66 4.54 21.30
N GLU A 132 -7.13 3.83 20.31
CA GLU A 132 -7.45 2.42 20.13
C GLU A 132 -6.42 1.61 20.93
N LYS A 133 -6.66 1.54 22.24
CA LYS A 133 -6.13 0.45 23.06
C LYS A 133 -6.80 -0.84 22.59
N LYS A 134 -6.03 -1.73 21.95
CA LYS A 134 -6.31 -3.15 21.96
C LYS A 134 -5.02 -3.96 21.89
#